data_AF-A0A7C2ANI1-F1
#
_entry.id   AF-A0A7C2ANI1-F1
#
_cell.length_a   1.000
_cell.length_b   1.000
_cell.length_c   1.000
_cell.angle_alpha   90.00
_cell.angle_beta   90.00
_cell.angle_gamma   90.00
#
_symmetry.space_group_name_H-M   'P 1'
#
loop_
_entity.id
_entity.type
_entity.pdbx_description
1 polymer ?
#
loop_
_entity_poly.entity_id
_entity_poly.type
_entity_poly.pdbx_seq_one_letter_code
_entity_poly.pdbx_strand_id
1 'polypeptide(L)'
;MRRIAVFLLAIGMLWTVPVQAAELENAVGALAAKSFKAKIVAIRRLATIGDVRAVPVLEALISRRLFVLKSDDSVVIAAKKGGVYIVKNPITLAEIGEAAKKDIKKIRVNNRLRGIIRGALGGLTLLGPDPLKRRR
;
A
#
# COMPACT_ATOMS: atom_id res chain seq x y z
N MET A 1 -58.98 -16.88 21.24
CA MET A 1 -57.67 -17.28 21.81
C MET A 1 -57.02 -18.32 20.89
N ARG A 2 -55.88 -18.00 20.26
CA ARG A 2 -54.85 -18.96 19.82
C ARG A 2 -53.65 -18.24 19.16
N ARG A 3 -52.73 -17.85 20.04
CA ARG A 3 -51.26 -17.85 19.97
C ARG A 3 -50.56 -17.33 18.69
N ILE A 4 -50.00 -16.14 18.85
CA ILE A 4 -48.83 -15.57 18.19
C ILE A 4 -47.65 -16.56 18.25
N ALA A 5 -46.93 -16.74 17.14
CA ALA A 5 -45.47 -16.83 17.05
C ALA A 5 -45.03 -17.49 15.73
N VAL A 6 -44.43 -16.73 14.81
CA VAL A 6 -43.26 -17.23 14.08
C VAL A 6 -42.24 -16.10 13.99
N PHE A 7 -41.08 -16.43 14.53
CA PHE A 7 -39.90 -15.62 14.79
C PHE A 7 -39.27 -15.03 13.52
N LEU A 8 -38.91 -13.75 13.62
CA LEU A 8 -37.91 -13.05 12.82
C LEU A 8 -36.57 -13.81 12.83
N LEU A 9 -36.10 -14.25 11.66
CA LEU A 9 -34.71 -14.64 11.45
C LEU A 9 -34.22 -14.03 10.12
N ALA A 10 -34.14 -12.71 10.07
CA ALA A 10 -33.42 -12.01 9.01
C ALA A 10 -31.93 -12.05 9.34
N ILE A 11 -31.23 -12.99 8.71
CA ILE A 11 -29.78 -13.18 8.77
C ILE A 11 -29.10 -11.88 8.31
N GLY A 12 -28.54 -11.14 9.27
CA GLY A 12 -27.67 -10.01 9.01
C GLY A 12 -26.37 -10.51 8.40
N MET A 13 -26.23 -10.32 7.09
CA MET A 13 -24.99 -10.57 6.36
C MET A 13 -23.97 -9.49 6.77
N LEU A 14 -23.29 -9.71 7.90
CA LEU A 14 -22.16 -8.88 8.32
C LEU A 14 -21.03 -9.10 7.30
N TRP A 15 -20.90 -8.16 6.37
CA TRP A 15 -19.68 -8.05 5.56
C TRP A 15 -18.56 -7.62 6.52
N THR A 16 -17.84 -8.59 7.07
CA THR A 16 -16.60 -8.33 7.79
C THR A 16 -15.55 -7.92 6.77
N VAL A 17 -15.42 -6.61 6.55
CA VAL A 17 -14.31 -6.05 5.78
C VAL A 17 -13.03 -6.51 6.49
N PRO A 18 -12.07 -7.13 5.79
CA PRO A 18 -10.84 -7.57 6.42
C PRO A 18 -10.09 -6.35 6.97
N VAL A 19 -10.10 -6.20 8.30
CA VAL A 19 -9.46 -5.09 9.04
C VAL A 19 -8.02 -4.87 8.58
N GLN A 20 -7.32 -5.94 8.21
CA GLN A 20 -5.94 -5.91 7.76
C GLN A 20 -5.74 -5.25 6.39
N ALA A 21 -6.73 -5.34 5.48
CA ALA A 21 -6.65 -4.66 4.19
C ALA A 21 -6.79 -3.14 4.34
N ALA A 22 -7.72 -2.69 5.19
CA ALA A 22 -7.88 -1.27 5.51
C ALA A 22 -6.64 -0.71 6.21
N GLU A 23 -6.02 -1.47 7.11
CA GLU A 23 -4.79 -1.05 7.78
C GLU A 23 -3.60 -0.92 6.81
N LEU A 24 -3.46 -1.85 5.86
CA LEU A 24 -2.46 -1.76 4.80
C LEU A 24 -2.66 -0.52 3.94
N GLU A 25 -3.88 -0.28 3.45
CA GLU A 25 -4.22 0.91 2.64
C GLU A 25 -3.91 2.21 3.37
N ASN A 26 -4.29 2.29 4.65
CA ASN A 26 -3.97 3.45 5.49
C ASN A 26 -2.46 3.65 5.67
N ALA A 27 -1.71 2.57 5.88
CA ALA A 27 -0.25 2.64 6.01
C ALA A 27 0.44 3.02 4.69
N VAL A 28 -0.07 2.56 3.55
CA VAL A 28 0.40 2.96 2.22
C VAL A 28 0.07 4.43 1.96
N GLY A 29 -1.15 4.88 2.25
CA GLY A 29 -1.57 6.29 2.14
C GLY A 29 -0.70 7.21 3.00
N ALA A 30 -0.32 6.78 4.20
CA ALA A 30 0.57 7.53 5.08
C ALA A 30 1.99 7.76 4.49
N LEU A 31 2.40 7.04 3.44
CA LEU A 31 3.64 7.30 2.71
C LEU A 31 3.60 8.63 1.92
N ALA A 32 2.41 9.17 1.63
CA ALA A 32 2.25 10.49 1.01
C ALA A 32 2.65 11.64 1.95
N ALA A 33 2.88 11.37 3.24
CA ALA A 33 3.18 12.38 4.23
C ALA A 33 4.38 13.27 3.83
N LYS A 34 4.24 14.58 4.10
CA LYS A 34 5.26 15.58 3.80
C LYS A 34 6.56 15.35 4.58
N SER A 35 6.47 14.93 5.84
CA SER A 35 7.63 14.76 6.72
C SER A 35 8.28 13.37 6.58
N PHE A 36 9.61 13.34 6.65
CA PHE A 36 10.35 12.07 6.64
C PHE A 36 10.08 11.24 7.91
N LYS A 37 9.84 11.89 9.06
CA LYS A 37 9.50 11.19 10.31
C LYS A 37 8.16 10.43 10.17
N ALA A 38 7.13 11.05 9.61
CA ALA A 38 5.84 10.38 9.38
C ALA A 38 5.98 9.20 8.40
N LYS A 39 6.76 9.38 7.32
CA LYS A 39 7.06 8.27 6.40
C LYS A 39 7.78 7.10 7.07
N ILE A 40 8.69 7.36 8.01
CA ILE A 40 9.35 6.28 8.79
C ILE A 40 8.32 5.51 9.61
N VAL A 41 7.39 6.20 10.27
CA VAL A 41 6.32 5.56 11.03
C VAL A 41 5.45 4.69 10.12
N ALA A 42 5.06 5.21 8.95
CA ALA A 42 4.31 4.44 7.95
C ALA A 42 5.07 3.17 7.50
N ILE A 43 6.37 3.27 7.18
CA ILE A 43 7.19 2.11 6.80
C ILE A 43 7.26 1.08 7.93
N ARG A 44 7.41 1.53 9.18
CA ARG A 44 7.43 0.63 10.34
C ARG A 44 6.09 -0.08 10.52
N ARG A 45 4.98 0.64 10.35
CA ARG A 45 3.63 0.03 10.36
C ARG A 45 3.48 -1.01 9.26
N LEU A 46 3.91 -0.71 8.04
CA LEU A 46 3.91 -1.69 6.94
C LEU A 46 4.72 -2.94 7.29
N ALA A 47 5.87 -2.78 7.95
CA ALA A 47 6.66 -3.91 8.41
C ALA A 47 5.97 -4.72 9.52
N THR A 48 5.26 -4.05 10.44
CA THR A 48 4.48 -4.69 11.52
C THR A 48 3.28 -5.47 10.98
N ILE A 49 2.59 -4.94 9.97
CA ILE A 49 1.45 -5.62 9.32
C ILE A 49 1.89 -6.96 8.72
N GLY A 50 3.13 -7.04 8.22
CA GLY A 50 3.70 -8.30 7.74
C GLY A 50 3.17 -8.76 6.37
N ASP A 51 2.37 -7.94 5.67
CA ASP A 51 1.73 -8.33 4.41
C ASP A 51 2.72 -8.26 3.24
N VAL A 52 2.79 -9.35 2.45
CA VAL A 52 3.61 -9.47 1.24
C VAL A 52 3.23 -8.40 0.19
N ARG A 53 1.99 -7.92 0.20
CA ARG A 53 1.52 -6.83 -0.67
C ARG A 53 2.22 -5.49 -0.41
N ALA A 54 2.86 -5.31 0.75
CA ALA A 54 3.67 -4.13 1.03
C ALA A 54 5.04 -4.15 0.33
N VAL A 55 5.53 -5.32 -0.09
CA VAL A 55 6.86 -5.47 -0.71
C VAL A 55 6.99 -4.65 -2.00
N PRO A 56 6.07 -4.77 -3.00
CA PRO A 56 6.14 -3.95 -4.21
C PRO A 56 6.06 -2.44 -3.94
N VAL A 57 5.33 -2.02 -2.90
CA VAL A 57 5.22 -0.61 -2.49
C VAL A 57 6.56 -0.08 -2.00
N LEU A 58 7.21 -0.81 -1.09
CA LEU A 58 8.51 -0.44 -0.54
C LEU A 58 9.62 -0.50 -1.60
N GLU A 59 9.58 -1.47 -2.51
CA GLU A 59 10.45 -1.55 -3.68
C GLU A 59 10.25 -0.36 -4.64
N ALA A 60 9.01 0.02 -4.92
CA ALA A 60 8.71 1.20 -5.73
C ALA A 60 9.18 2.48 -5.05
N LEU A 61 9.05 2.58 -3.72
CA LEU A 61 9.53 3.72 -2.95
C LEU A 61 11.06 3.86 -3.04
N ILE A 62 11.83 2.78 -2.80
CA ILE A 62 13.29 2.84 -2.89
C ILE A 62 13.77 3.09 -4.33
N SER A 63 13.04 2.57 -5.31
CA SER A 63 13.27 2.78 -6.75
C SER A 63 12.87 4.17 -7.23
N ARG A 64 12.34 5.05 -6.37
CA ARG A 64 11.82 6.39 -6.73
C ARG A 64 10.70 6.33 -7.78
N ARG A 65 9.92 5.25 -7.78
CA ARG A 65 8.75 4.97 -8.63
C ARG A 65 7.41 5.16 -7.91
N LEU A 66 7.42 5.58 -6.65
CA LEU A 66 6.21 5.91 -5.89
C LEU A 66 5.88 7.40 -6.02
N PHE A 67 4.63 7.70 -6.36
CA PHE A 67 4.11 9.03 -6.61
C PHE A 67 2.78 9.23 -5.86
N VAL A 68 2.38 10.49 -5.73
CA VAL A 68 1.06 10.90 -5.26
C VAL A 68 0.31 11.50 -6.45
N LEU A 69 -0.90 11.03 -6.72
CA LEU A 69 -1.79 11.64 -7.70
C LEU A 69 -2.35 12.95 -7.12
N LYS A 70 -2.26 14.05 -7.86
CA LYS A 70 -2.77 15.35 -7.39
C LYS A 70 -4.30 15.45 -7.41
N SER A 71 -4.98 14.58 -8.17
CA SER A 71 -6.44 14.55 -8.21
C SER A 71 -7.03 14.14 -6.86
N ASP A 72 -6.52 13.04 -6.30
CA ASP A 72 -7.14 12.36 -5.15
C ASP A 72 -6.19 12.22 -3.95
N ASP A 73 -5.00 12.83 -4.02
CA ASP A 73 -3.88 12.67 -3.07
C ASP A 73 -3.51 11.20 -2.77
N SER A 74 -3.85 10.30 -3.70
CA SER A 74 -3.66 8.86 -3.59
C SER A 74 -2.22 8.45 -3.92
N VAL A 75 -1.70 7.46 -3.21
CA VAL A 75 -0.37 6.90 -3.47
C VAL A 75 -0.45 5.91 -4.62
N VAL A 76 0.40 6.08 -5.62
CA VAL A 76 0.44 5.24 -6.81
C VAL A 76 1.87 4.86 -7.19
N ILE A 77 2.01 3.75 -7.90
CA ILE A 77 3.25 3.40 -8.57
C ILE A 77 3.16 3.92 -9.99
N ALA A 78 4.10 4.78 -10.40
CA ALA A 78 4.13 5.30 -11.76
C ALA A 78 5.43 4.96 -12.47
N ALA A 79 5.33 4.46 -13.71
CA ALA A 79 6.46 4.16 -14.57
C ALA A 79 6.37 5.01 -15.84
N LYS A 80 7.48 5.66 -16.22
CA LYS A 80 7.52 6.46 -17.44
C LYS A 80 7.51 5.52 -18.65
N LYS A 81 6.55 5.72 -19.57
CA LYS A 81 6.46 5.02 -20.85
C LYS A 81 6.26 6.06 -21.95
N GLY A 82 7.31 6.31 -22.73
CA GLY A 82 7.31 7.39 -23.72
C GLY A 82 7.12 8.78 -23.09
N GLY A 83 6.06 9.48 -23.50
CA GLY A 83 5.69 10.81 -23.01
C GLY A 83 4.80 10.84 -21.75
N VAL A 84 4.26 9.68 -21.35
CA VAL A 84 3.27 9.55 -20.26
C VAL A 84 3.80 8.69 -19.12
N TYR A 85 3.10 8.73 -17.98
CA TYR A 85 3.37 7.83 -16.86
C TYR A 85 2.22 6.83 -16.74
N ILE A 86 2.53 5.54 -16.83
CA ILE A 86 1.58 4.47 -16.54
C ILE A 86 1.43 4.39 -15.02
N VAL A 87 0.19 4.56 -14.55
CA VAL A 87 -0.17 4.57 -13.14
C VAL A 87 -0.74 3.20 -12.77
N LYS A 88 -0.17 2.62 -11.70
CA LYS A 88 -0.57 1.33 -11.15
C LYS A 88 -0.98 1.48 -9.70
N ASN A 89 -1.95 0.68 -9.29
CA ASN A 89 -2.32 0.53 -7.90
C ASN A 89 -1.11 -0.04 -7.12
N PRO A 90 -0.72 0.55 -5.98
CA PRO A 90 0.43 0.09 -5.21
C PRO A 90 0.24 -1.31 -4.60
N ILE A 91 -1.00 -1.70 -4.30
CA ILE A 91 -1.34 -2.95 -3.61
C ILE A 91 -1.68 -4.06 -4.61
N THR A 92 -2.57 -3.79 -5.57
CA THR A 92 -3.00 -4.80 -6.56
C THR A 92 -2.08 -4.89 -7.78
N LEU A 93 -1.20 -3.92 -7.99
CA LEU A 93 -0.34 -3.77 -9.17
C LEU A 93 -1.11 -3.65 -10.50
N ALA A 94 -2.43 -3.53 -10.45
CA ALA A 94 -3.29 -3.31 -11.60
C ALA A 94 -3.02 -1.92 -12.20
N GLU A 95 -2.98 -1.84 -13.53
CA GLU A 95 -2.92 -0.57 -14.24
C GLU A 95 -4.25 0.15 -14.09
N ILE A 96 -4.22 1.35 -13.52
CA ILE A 96 -5.40 2.20 -13.31
C ILE A 96 -5.58 3.13 -14.52
N GLY A 97 -4.47 3.50 -15.17
CA GLY A 97 -4.48 4.35 -16.36
C GLY A 97 -3.16 5.06 -16.58
N GLU A 98 -3.23 6.21 -17.23
CA GLU A 98 -2.07 7.04 -17.55
C GLU A 98 -2.22 8.43 -16.92
N ALA A 99 -1.12 8.99 -16.44
CA ALA A 99 -1.08 10.35 -15.91
C ALA A 99 0.04 11.16 -16.57
N ALA A 100 -0.20 12.45 -16.74
CA ALA A 100 0.85 13.36 -17.17
C ALA A 100 1.80 13.68 -16.01
N LYS A 101 3.03 14.07 -16.34
CA LYS A 101 4.06 14.45 -15.35
C LYS A 101 3.58 15.56 -14.38
N LYS A 102 2.69 16.44 -14.85
CA LYS A 102 2.13 17.56 -14.08
C LYS A 102 1.15 17.11 -13.00
N ASP A 103 0.50 15.96 -13.18
CA ASP A 103 -0.58 15.46 -12.32
C ASP A 103 -0.06 14.51 -11.24
N ILE A 104 1.22 14.15 -11.29
CA ILE A 104 1.87 13.27 -10.31
C ILE A 104 2.97 14.01 -9.54
N LYS A 105 3.08 13.70 -8.25
CA LYS A 105 4.10 14.25 -7.35
C LYS A 105 4.97 13.12 -6.80
N LYS A 106 6.27 13.17 -7.06
CA LYS A 106 7.20 12.13 -6.60
C LYS A 106 7.34 12.15 -5.07
N ILE A 107 7.27 10.98 -4.45
CA ILE A 107 7.57 10.83 -3.02
C ILE A 107 9.09 10.80 -2.84
N ARG A 108 9.62 11.83 -2.16
CA ARG A 108 11.07 11.95 -1.91
C ARG A 108 11.51 11.04 -0.77
N VAL A 109 12.70 10.45 -0.93
CA VAL A 109 13.33 9.50 -0.01
C VAL A 109 14.77 9.95 0.25
N ASN A 110 15.18 10.00 1.51
CA ASN A 110 16.56 10.33 1.90
C ASN A 110 17.37 9.05 2.23
N ASN A 111 18.67 9.19 2.49
CA ASN A 111 19.55 8.05 2.77
C ASN A 111 19.13 7.27 4.03
N ARG A 112 18.67 7.96 5.08
CA ARG A 112 18.15 7.33 6.30
C ARG A 112 16.92 6.46 6.02
N LEU A 113 15.95 6.98 5.26
CA LEU A 113 14.76 6.21 4.86
C LEU A 113 15.14 4.99 4.05
N ARG A 114 16.12 5.09 3.14
CA ARG A 114 16.58 3.94 2.35
C ARG A 114 17.06 2.79 3.21
N GLY A 115 17.79 3.06 4.29
CA GLY A 115 18.20 2.03 5.25
C GLY A 115 17.01 1.35 5.91
N ILE A 116 16.05 2.14 6.38
CA ILE A 116 14.83 1.64 7.05
C ILE A 116 13.96 0.82 6.10
N ILE A 117 13.79 1.28 4.85
CA ILE A 117 13.03 0.55 3.82
C ILE A 117 13.69 -0.80 3.52
N ARG A 118 15.02 -0.86 3.42
CA ARG A 118 15.73 -2.13 3.20
C ARG A 118 15.56 -3.09 4.37
N GLY A 119 15.61 -2.60 5.61
CA GLY A 119 15.33 -3.41 6.79
C GLY A 119 13.91 -3.97 6.81
N ALA A 120 12.92 -3.12 6.48
CA ALA A 120 11.52 -3.53 6.34
C ALA A 120 11.33 -4.57 5.22
N LEU A 121 11.95 -4.35 4.06
CA LEU A 121 11.95 -5.31 2.95
C LEU A 121 12.56 -6.64 3.34
N GLY A 122 13.71 -6.64 4.03
CA GLY A 122 14.34 -7.85 4.54
C GLY A 122 13.40 -8.63 5.46
N GLY A 123 12.79 -7.96 6.44
CA GLY A 123 11.82 -8.59 7.35
C GLY A 123 10.61 -9.20 6.63
N LEU A 124 9.98 -8.44 5.73
CA LEU A 124 8.82 -8.92 4.96
C LEU A 124 9.17 -10.06 4.00
N THR A 125 10.37 -10.03 3.43
CA THR A 125 10.85 -11.04 2.49
C THR A 125 11.20 -12.34 3.21
N LEU A 126 11.76 -12.25 4.43
CA LEU A 126 12.02 -13.42 5.26
C LEU A 126 10.74 -14.16 5.67
N LEU A 127 9.67 -13.40 5.91
CA LEU A 127 8.33 -13.91 6.27
C LEU A 127 7.50 -14.31 5.04
N GLY A 128 7.93 -13.93 3.83
CA GLY A 128 7.24 -14.22 2.59
C GLY A 128 7.39 -15.69 2.15
N PRO A 129 6.45 -16.21 1.34
CA PRO A 129 6.46 -17.59 0.88
C PRO A 129 7.56 -17.91 -0.14
N ASP A 130 8.27 -16.90 -0.66
CA ASP A 130 9.24 -17.04 -1.75
C ASP A 130 10.69 -17.14 -1.23
N PRO A 131 11.28 -18.34 -1.16
CA PRO A 131 12.61 -18.56 -0.61
C PRO A 131 13.75 -17.98 -1.46
N LEU A 132 13.51 -17.64 -2.74
CA LEU A 132 14.56 -17.09 -3.61
C LEU A 132 14.94 -15.65 -3.25
N LYS A 133 14.01 -14.90 -2.64
CA LYS A 133 14.29 -13.54 -2.19
C LYS A 133 15.05 -13.50 -0.84
N ARG A 134 15.30 -14.66 -0.20
CA ARG A 134 16.01 -14.80 1.09
C ARG A 134 17.52 -14.53 0.99
N ARG A 135 18.13 -14.64 -0.20
CA ARG A 135 19.59 -14.49 -0.38
C ARG A 135 19.91 -13.14 -1.04
N ARG A 136 20.26 -12.14 -0.24
CA ARG A 136 21.11 -11.03 -0.70
C ARG A 136 21.80 -10.30 0.43
#